data_AF-A0A9D8WIY0-F1
#
_entry.id   AF-A0A9D8WIY0-F1
#
_cell.length_a   1.000
_cell.length_b   1.000
_cell.length_c   1.000
_cell.angle_alpha   90.00
_cell.angle_beta   90.00
_cell.angle_gamma   90.00
#
_symmetry.space_group_name_H-M   'P 1'
#
loop_
_entity.id
_entity.type
_entity.pdbx_description
1 polymer ?
#
loop_
_entity_poly.entity_id
_entity_poly.type
_entity_poly.pdbx_seq_one_letter_code
_entity_poly.pdbx_strand_id
1 'polypeptide(L)'
;MGELGLNKIFGALLAVGLVVLGLKEVSTIVFGGGHHGHHEYESLNQWAEENFHGYRIDIAETGGSGVVPEEIYDLGLLLLGADLAVGERSFKAKCASCHTIEDGGSDGTGPNLYATLGAAKQSHAGFNYSGALSNTEGDWDWERMDAWLENPGSYARGTSMAFAGLKRDNERASVLAYLASYSPDAPPQPEPLPEVTAEGDAEEAAGDLAETDETVIDGAVQDATELAEDAAIEAEAAADQAIEEAADAGTDAIADATAAAEDAVDTVADAVEDAAEDVTDELTPVE
;
A
#
# COMPACT_ATOMS: atom_id res chain seq x y z
N MET A 1 21.63 -61.64 21.15
CA MET A 1 20.47 -61.23 20.33
C MET A 1 20.89 -61.46 18.89
N GLY A 2 20.19 -62.35 18.18
CA GLY A 2 20.65 -62.82 16.85
C GLY A 2 20.76 -61.69 15.84
N GLU A 3 21.64 -61.83 14.86
CA GLU A 3 21.92 -60.87 13.78
C GLU A 3 20.65 -60.36 13.07
N LEU A 4 19.58 -61.16 13.09
CA LEU A 4 18.26 -60.81 12.56
C LEU A 4 17.57 -59.64 13.32
N GLY A 5 17.81 -59.49 14.62
CA GLY A 5 17.25 -58.40 15.42
C GLY A 5 17.96 -57.08 15.18
N LEU A 6 19.28 -57.13 14.97
CA LEU A 6 20.10 -55.95 14.71
C LEU A 6 19.80 -55.36 13.32
N ASN A 7 19.64 -56.20 12.29
CA ASN A 7 19.26 -55.75 10.94
C ASN A 7 17.87 -55.10 10.89
N LYS A 8 16.93 -55.54 11.74
CA LYS A 8 15.60 -54.91 11.85
C LYS A 8 15.68 -53.53 12.50
N ILE A 9 16.54 -53.36 13.52
CA ILE A 9 16.75 -52.05 14.17
C ILE A 9 17.41 -51.09 13.18
N PHE A 10 18.46 -51.50 12.48
CA PHE A 10 19.09 -50.65 11.46
C PHE A 10 18.15 -50.32 10.30
N GLY A 11 17.32 -51.27 9.87
CA GLY A 11 16.30 -51.03 8.84
C GLY A 11 15.25 -50.01 9.28
N ALA A 12 14.78 -50.10 10.53
CA ALA A 12 13.83 -49.13 11.08
C ALA A 12 14.45 -47.73 11.20
N LEU A 13 15.71 -47.62 11.65
CA LEU A 13 16.41 -46.35 11.74
C LEU A 13 16.65 -45.73 10.35
N LEU A 14 17.02 -46.53 9.35
CA LEU A 14 17.17 -46.06 7.97
C LEU A 14 15.84 -45.59 7.37
N ALA A 15 14.75 -46.33 7.58
CA ALA A 15 13.43 -45.95 7.07
C ALA A 15 12.97 -44.61 7.66
N VAL A 16 13.12 -44.42 8.98
CA VAL A 16 12.79 -43.14 9.64
C VAL A 16 13.68 -42.01 9.11
N GLY A 17 14.99 -42.25 8.97
CA GLY A 17 15.92 -41.26 8.43
C GLY A 17 15.57 -40.82 7.01
N LEU A 18 15.16 -41.76 6.15
CA LEU A 18 14.78 -41.47 4.76
C LEU A 18 13.45 -40.71 4.67
N VAL A 19 12.49 -41.00 5.55
CA VAL A 19 11.25 -40.22 5.65
C VAL A 19 11.52 -38.80 6.11
N VAL A 20 12.36 -38.58 7.12
CA VAL A 20 12.71 -37.23 7.60
C VAL A 20 13.42 -36.41 6.53
N LEU A 21 14.39 -37.01 5.82
CA LEU A 21 15.08 -36.35 4.71
C LEU A 21 14.14 -36.07 3.53
N GLY A 22 13.28 -37.02 3.18
CA GLY A 22 12.30 -36.86 2.11
C GLY A 22 11.29 -35.76 2.39
N LEU A 23 10.75 -35.69 3.63
CA LEU A 23 9.84 -34.62 4.03
C LEU A 23 10.52 -33.24 4.00
N LYS A 24 11.80 -33.16 4.39
CA LYS A 24 12.57 -31.92 4.31
C LYS A 24 12.73 -31.45 2.86
N GLU A 25 13.03 -32.35 1.93
CA GLU A 25 13.23 -32.01 0.53
C GLU A 25 11.92 -31.69 -0.20
N VAL A 26 10.83 -32.39 0.13
CA VAL A 26 9.51 -32.04 -0.39
C VAL A 26 9.06 -30.68 0.14
N SER A 27 9.39 -30.37 1.40
CA SER A 27 9.11 -29.05 1.98
C SER A 27 9.90 -27.94 1.28
N THR A 28 11.16 -28.16 0.90
CA THR A 28 11.94 -27.16 0.15
C THR A 28 11.49 -27.05 -1.31
N ILE A 29 10.97 -28.10 -1.93
CA ILE A 29 10.42 -28.01 -3.29
C ILE A 29 9.07 -27.28 -3.30
N VAL A 30 8.21 -27.54 -2.32
CA VAL A 30 6.86 -26.94 -2.25
C VAL A 30 6.91 -25.53 -1.68
N PHE A 31 7.82 -25.23 -0.74
CA PHE A 31 7.88 -23.94 -0.04
C PHE A 31 9.21 -23.18 -0.21
N GLY A 32 10.20 -23.74 -0.90
CA GLY A 32 11.53 -23.15 -1.08
C GLY A 32 11.77 -22.50 -2.44
N GLY A 33 10.72 -22.01 -3.09
CA GLY A 33 10.84 -21.11 -4.24
C GLY A 33 11.39 -19.75 -3.78
N GLY A 34 12.72 -19.61 -3.74
CA GLY A 34 13.40 -18.32 -3.59
C GLY A 34 14.55 -18.31 -2.60
N HIS A 35 15.72 -18.81 -3.02
CA HIS A 35 17.01 -18.48 -2.38
C HIS A 35 18.06 -18.21 -3.46
N HIS A 36 18.07 -16.97 -3.96
CA HIS A 36 19.30 -16.29 -4.37
C HIS A 36 19.82 -15.64 -3.08
N GLY A 37 20.96 -16.01 -2.50
CA GLY A 37 22.29 -16.06 -3.11
C GLY A 37 23.13 -15.08 -2.28
N HIS A 38 23.96 -15.62 -1.38
CA HIS A 38 24.87 -14.85 -0.53
C HIS A 38 25.88 -14.08 -1.38
N HIS A 39 25.70 -12.77 -1.55
CA HIS A 39 26.77 -11.85 -1.94
C HIS A 39 26.61 -10.51 -1.21
N GLU A 40 27.71 -10.10 -0.57
CA GLU A 40 28.13 -8.78 -0.10
C GLU A 40 27.19 -7.89 0.71
N TYR A 41 27.58 -7.74 1.97
CA TYR A 41 27.01 -6.92 3.04
C TYR A 41 27.43 -5.43 2.98
N GLU A 42 27.85 -4.94 1.81
CA GLU A 42 28.30 -3.55 1.64
C GLU A 42 27.59 -2.80 0.50
N SER A 43 26.75 -3.48 -0.31
CA SER A 43 26.11 -2.89 -1.49
C SER A 43 24.57 -2.81 -1.43
N LEU A 44 23.94 -2.95 -0.26
CA LEU A 44 22.47 -2.87 -0.14
C LEU A 44 21.94 -1.48 0.19
N ASN A 45 22.72 -0.64 0.88
CA ASN A 45 22.45 0.80 0.90
C ASN A 45 22.71 1.40 -0.48
N GLN A 46 23.70 0.86 -1.19
CA GLN A 46 23.96 1.17 -2.59
C GLN A 46 22.85 0.65 -3.50
N TRP A 47 22.27 -0.52 -3.27
CA TRP A 47 21.07 -1.00 -4.00
C TRP A 47 19.85 -0.12 -3.73
N ALA A 48 19.64 0.36 -2.51
CA ALA A 48 18.59 1.34 -2.24
C ALA A 48 18.87 2.67 -2.96
N GLU A 49 20.12 3.13 -2.99
CA GLU A 49 20.54 4.34 -3.73
C GLU A 49 20.54 4.16 -5.27
N GLU A 50 20.72 2.94 -5.77
CA GLU A 50 20.79 2.57 -7.20
C GLU A 50 19.46 2.08 -7.77
N ASN A 51 18.53 1.59 -6.94
CA ASN A 51 17.21 1.16 -7.38
C ASN A 51 16.11 2.19 -7.05
N PHE A 52 16.35 3.16 -6.15
CA PHE A 52 15.56 4.40 -6.04
C PHE A 52 16.15 5.50 -6.95
N HIS A 53 16.35 5.19 -8.24
CA HIS A 53 16.78 6.14 -9.26
C HIS A 53 15.62 6.94 -9.88
N GLY A 54 14.57 7.27 -9.11
CA GLY A 54 13.57 8.27 -9.54
C GLY A 54 14.12 9.70 -9.69
N TYR A 55 15.40 9.93 -9.38
CA TYR A 55 16.01 11.27 -9.34
C TYR A 55 17.26 11.45 -10.21
N ARG A 56 17.42 10.72 -11.32
CA ARG A 56 18.41 11.07 -12.36
C ARG A 56 17.87 10.91 -13.78
N ILE A 57 17.56 12.04 -14.42
CA ILE A 57 17.41 12.14 -15.87
C ILE A 57 18.82 12.21 -16.47
N ASP A 58 19.32 11.11 -17.01
CA ASP A 58 20.40 11.12 -17.99
C ASP A 58 19.77 10.91 -19.38
N ILE A 59 19.56 12.01 -20.11
CA ILE A 59 19.26 11.92 -21.55
C ILE A 59 20.53 11.46 -22.25
N ALA A 60 20.68 10.14 -22.40
CA ALA A 60 21.61 9.55 -23.33
C ALA A 60 20.88 9.24 -24.64
N GLU A 61 21.09 10.13 -25.61
CA GLU A 61 20.72 9.97 -27.00
C GLU A 61 21.29 8.64 -27.55
N THR A 62 20.42 7.68 -27.88
CA THR A 62 20.41 6.90 -29.15
C THR A 62 19.58 5.61 -29.06
N GLY A 63 18.58 5.49 -29.93
CA GLY A 63 18.30 4.24 -30.64
C GLY A 63 17.17 3.34 -30.15
N GLY A 64 15.94 3.80 -30.35
CA GLY A 64 14.69 3.07 -30.62
C GLY A 64 14.54 1.58 -30.28
N SER A 65 13.48 1.29 -29.49
CA SER A 65 12.38 0.40 -29.91
C SER A 65 11.28 0.40 -28.83
N GLY A 66 10.11 0.94 -29.15
CA GLY A 66 8.84 0.72 -28.44
C GLY A 66 8.76 1.24 -27.02
N VAL A 67 8.41 2.52 -26.86
CA VAL A 67 8.05 3.11 -25.55
C VAL A 67 6.59 2.75 -25.28
N VAL A 68 6.37 1.74 -24.44
CA VAL A 68 5.16 1.71 -23.62
C VAL A 68 5.32 2.88 -22.65
N PRO A 69 4.35 3.81 -22.49
CA PRO A 69 4.46 4.84 -21.47
C PRO A 69 4.63 4.13 -20.13
N GLU A 70 5.85 4.16 -19.61
CA GLU A 70 6.15 3.69 -18.26
C GLU A 70 5.43 4.66 -17.33
N GLU A 71 4.46 4.17 -16.56
CA GLU A 71 3.81 4.98 -15.54
C GLU A 71 4.86 5.40 -14.52
N ILE A 72 5.25 6.66 -14.58
CA ILE A 72 6.22 7.25 -13.66
C ILE A 72 5.50 7.39 -12.32
N TYR A 73 6.04 6.75 -11.30
CA TYR A 73 5.55 6.92 -9.93
C TYR A 73 5.81 8.35 -9.45
N ASP A 74 4.75 9.15 -9.32
CA ASP A 74 4.80 10.54 -8.85
C ASP A 74 4.15 10.65 -7.46
N LEU A 75 4.98 10.63 -6.41
CA LEU A 75 4.55 10.79 -5.03
C LEU A 75 3.91 12.17 -4.78
N GLY A 76 4.38 13.22 -5.46
CA GLY A 76 3.83 14.57 -5.32
C GLY A 76 2.37 14.62 -5.80
N LEU A 77 2.10 14.02 -6.96
CA LEU A 77 0.74 13.91 -7.51
C LEU A 77 -0.17 13.06 -6.61
N LEU A 78 0.32 11.91 -6.13
CA LEU A 78 -0.44 11.05 -5.22
C LEU A 78 -0.79 11.75 -3.90
N LEU A 79 0.14 12.54 -3.35
CA LEU A 79 -0.10 13.29 -2.12
C LEU A 79 -1.07 14.48 -2.32
N LEU A 80 -1.19 15.04 -3.53
CA LEU A 80 -2.22 16.04 -3.82
C LEU A 80 -3.63 15.43 -3.84
N GLY A 81 -3.76 14.18 -4.28
CA GLY A 81 -5.01 13.41 -4.25
C GLY A 81 -5.27 12.67 -2.94
N ALA A 82 -4.42 12.83 -1.92
CA ALA A 82 -4.53 12.09 -0.67
C ALA A 82 -5.75 12.50 0.16
N ASP A 83 -6.49 11.52 0.68
CA ASP A 83 -7.64 11.73 1.56
C ASP A 83 -7.27 11.42 3.02
N LEU A 84 -7.33 12.45 3.88
CA LEU A 84 -7.03 12.30 5.31
C LEU A 84 -7.98 11.33 6.04
N ALA A 85 -9.24 11.24 5.63
CA ALA A 85 -10.20 10.32 6.22
C ALA A 85 -9.88 8.86 5.87
N VAL A 86 -9.45 8.60 4.62
CA VAL A 86 -8.90 7.29 4.22
C VAL A 86 -7.65 6.98 5.03
N GLY A 87 -6.72 7.94 5.12
CA GLY A 87 -5.49 7.81 5.90
C GLY A 87 -5.74 7.46 7.37
N GLU A 88 -6.67 8.16 8.01
CA GLU A 88 -7.08 7.89 9.39
C GLU A 88 -7.69 6.49 9.56
N ARG A 89 -8.58 6.07 8.65
CA ARG A 89 -9.19 4.73 8.68
C ARG A 89 -8.12 3.64 8.52
N SER A 90 -7.24 3.78 7.53
CA SER A 90 -6.13 2.86 7.31
C SER A 90 -5.17 2.81 8.49
N PHE A 91 -4.85 3.96 9.10
CA PHE A 91 -4.03 4.01 10.31
C PHE A 91 -4.69 3.25 11.46
N LYS A 92 -5.98 3.49 11.73
CA LYS A 92 -6.73 2.79 12.79
C LYS A 92 -6.76 1.27 12.54
N ALA A 93 -7.00 0.86 11.30
CA ALA A 93 -7.09 -0.56 10.96
C ALA A 93 -5.73 -1.29 10.99
N LYS A 94 -4.66 -0.64 10.52
CA LYS A 94 -3.38 -1.31 10.23
C LYS A 94 -2.23 -0.93 11.17
N CYS A 95 -2.30 0.21 11.85
CA CYS A 95 -1.20 0.76 12.65
C CYS A 95 -1.54 0.88 14.14
N ALA A 96 -2.78 1.23 14.48
CA ALA A 96 -3.18 1.60 15.85
C ALA A 96 -3.12 0.44 16.87
N SER A 97 -3.04 -0.81 16.41
CA SER A 97 -2.81 -1.96 17.29
C SER A 97 -1.42 -1.97 17.92
N CYS A 98 -0.46 -1.30 17.28
CA CYS A 98 0.94 -1.29 17.70
C CYS A 98 1.44 0.11 18.07
N HIS A 99 0.83 1.15 17.50
CA HIS A 99 1.29 2.53 17.62
C HIS A 99 0.18 3.45 18.15
N THR A 100 0.59 4.46 18.91
CA THR A 100 -0.22 5.64 19.21
C THR A 100 0.23 6.80 18.32
N ILE A 101 -0.61 7.81 18.12
CA ILE A 101 -0.29 8.96 17.24
C ILE A 101 -0.46 10.33 17.91
N GLU A 102 -1.14 10.37 19.05
CA GLU A 102 -1.36 11.61 19.80
C GLU A 102 -0.07 12.08 20.48
N ASP A 103 0.07 13.39 20.65
CA ASP A 103 1.19 14.00 21.39
C ASP A 103 1.26 13.45 22.83
N GLY A 104 2.43 12.97 23.21
CA GLY A 104 2.65 12.33 24.51
C GLY A 104 1.96 10.96 24.67
N GLY A 105 1.49 10.36 23.58
CA GLY A 105 0.95 9.00 23.58
C GLY A 105 1.98 7.96 24.03
N SER A 106 1.51 6.84 24.56
CA SER A 106 2.39 5.78 25.07
C SER A 106 2.99 4.94 23.95
N ASP A 107 4.22 4.49 24.16
CA ASP A 107 4.80 3.38 23.40
C ASP A 107 4.04 2.07 23.66
N GLY A 108 3.97 1.21 22.65
CA GLY A 108 3.38 -0.11 22.72
C GLY A 108 4.29 -1.16 22.10
N THR A 109 3.74 -1.97 21.18
CA THR A 109 4.55 -2.87 20.34
C THR A 109 5.49 -2.07 19.43
N GLY A 110 5.02 -0.92 18.94
CA GLY A 110 5.82 0.09 18.25
C GLY A 110 5.89 1.40 19.05
N PRO A 111 6.77 2.34 18.67
CA PRO A 111 6.86 3.65 19.30
C PRO A 111 5.61 4.49 19.04
N ASN A 112 5.37 5.52 19.85
CA ASN A 112 4.46 6.59 19.47
C ASN A 112 4.93 7.28 18.16
N LEU A 113 3.98 7.60 17.29
CA LEU A 113 4.22 8.12 15.95
C LEU A 113 4.00 9.63 15.81
N TYR A 114 3.67 10.34 16.89
CA TYR A 114 3.60 11.80 16.87
C TYR A 114 4.96 12.38 16.46
N ALA A 115 4.95 13.40 15.59
CA ALA A 115 6.16 14.04 15.10
C ALA A 115 7.18 13.10 14.43
N THR A 116 6.72 12.00 13.81
CA THR A 116 7.62 11.06 13.14
C THR A 116 8.07 11.55 11.77
N LEU A 117 7.18 12.16 10.98
CA LEU A 117 7.55 12.64 9.65
C LEU A 117 8.43 13.89 9.81
N GLY A 118 9.60 13.87 9.17
CA GLY A 118 10.68 14.85 9.31
C GLY A 118 11.67 14.56 10.44
N ALA A 119 11.37 13.64 11.36
CA ALA A 119 12.28 13.32 12.46
C ALA A 119 13.38 12.35 12.03
N ALA A 120 14.51 12.41 12.73
CA ALA A 120 15.58 11.43 12.59
C ALA A 120 15.05 10.02 12.89
N LYS A 121 15.46 9.04 12.09
CA LYS A 121 15.10 7.65 12.33
C LYS A 121 15.53 7.22 13.72
N GLN A 122 14.66 6.45 14.37
CA GLN A 122 14.88 5.86 15.70
C GLN A 122 15.12 6.87 16.84
N SER A 123 14.59 8.08 16.70
CA SER A 123 14.80 9.15 17.67
C SER A 123 13.83 9.13 18.86
N HIS A 124 12.80 8.26 18.86
CA HIS A 124 11.84 8.22 19.97
C HIS A 124 12.51 7.73 21.24
N ALA A 125 12.59 8.61 22.23
CA ALA A 125 13.34 8.36 23.45
C ALA A 125 12.68 7.26 24.29
N GLY A 126 13.45 6.22 24.61
CA GLY A 126 12.99 5.13 25.48
C GLY A 126 12.43 3.92 24.74
N PHE A 127 12.18 4.02 23.42
CA PHE A 127 11.79 2.88 22.62
C PHE A 127 13.02 2.04 22.20
N ASN A 128 12.89 0.71 22.25
CA ASN A 128 13.96 -0.20 21.87
C ASN A 128 13.80 -0.67 20.42
N TYR A 129 14.50 0.00 19.50
CA TYR A 129 14.46 -0.32 18.08
C TYR A 129 15.18 -1.62 17.74
N SER A 130 14.75 -2.25 16.64
CA SER A 130 15.44 -3.40 16.07
C SER A 130 16.82 -3.01 15.57
N GLY A 131 17.82 -3.90 15.69
CA GLY A 131 19.16 -3.66 15.13
C GLY A 131 19.15 -3.35 13.62
N ALA A 132 18.19 -3.92 12.87
CA ALA A 132 18.04 -3.66 11.44
C ALA A 132 17.67 -2.22 11.14
N LEU A 133 16.59 -1.72 11.75
CA LEU A 133 16.24 -0.30 11.64
C LEU A 133 17.35 0.56 12.24
N SER A 134 18.05 0.06 13.28
CA SER A 134 19.14 0.78 13.94
C SER A 134 20.35 1.13 13.11
N ASN A 135 20.58 0.36 12.06
CA ASN A 135 21.66 0.62 11.12
C ASN A 135 21.22 1.50 9.93
N THR A 136 19.97 1.97 9.90
CA THR A 136 19.49 2.90 8.87
C THR A 136 19.63 4.34 9.37
N GLU A 137 20.32 5.17 8.58
CA GLU A 137 20.55 6.58 8.89
C GLU A 137 19.56 7.49 8.14
N GLY A 138 19.57 8.77 8.52
CA GLY A 138 18.76 9.83 7.92
C GLY A 138 17.42 10.07 8.61
N ASP A 139 16.66 10.98 8.03
CA ASP A 139 15.36 11.42 8.54
C ASP A 139 14.22 10.71 7.80
N TRP A 140 13.03 10.74 8.40
CA TRP A 140 11.80 10.28 7.77
C TRP A 140 11.21 11.37 6.86
N ASP A 141 11.76 11.56 5.67
CA ASP A 141 11.10 12.36 4.63
C ASP A 141 9.97 11.58 3.94
N TRP A 142 9.30 12.24 2.99
CA TRP A 142 8.15 11.68 2.27
C TRP A 142 8.53 10.41 1.52
N GLU A 143 9.63 10.40 0.79
CA GLU A 143 10.07 9.28 -0.04
C GLU A 143 10.51 8.09 0.81
N ARG A 144 11.25 8.33 1.91
CA ARG A 144 11.69 7.26 2.81
C ARG A 144 10.53 6.69 3.61
N MET A 145 9.58 7.52 4.03
CA MET A 145 8.37 7.05 4.70
C MET A 145 7.48 6.25 3.74
N ASP A 146 7.34 6.70 2.49
CA ASP A 146 6.59 5.97 1.47
C ASP A 146 7.19 4.58 1.25
N ALA A 147 8.49 4.51 0.99
CA ALA A 147 9.22 3.24 0.82
C ALA A 147 9.14 2.33 2.05
N TRP A 148 9.19 2.92 3.26
CA TRP A 148 9.05 2.20 4.50
C TRP A 148 7.66 1.57 4.64
N LEU A 149 6.60 2.35 4.39
CA LEU A 149 5.24 1.87 4.49
C LEU A 149 4.89 0.89 3.38
N GLU A 150 5.49 0.99 2.20
CA GLU A 150 5.26 0.07 1.09
C GLU A 150 5.75 -1.35 1.42
N ASN A 151 6.92 -1.47 2.06
CA ASN A 151 7.47 -2.76 2.50
C ASN A 151 8.55 -2.62 3.59
N PRO A 152 8.19 -2.61 4.88
CA PRO A 152 9.16 -2.43 5.97
C PRO A 152 10.22 -3.53 6.00
N GLY A 153 9.84 -4.77 5.67
CA GLY A 153 10.73 -5.92 5.68
C GLY A 153 11.80 -5.89 4.59
N SER A 154 11.49 -5.26 3.45
CA SER A 154 12.46 -5.03 2.37
C SER A 154 13.30 -3.78 2.61
N TYR A 155 12.69 -2.73 3.16
CA TYR A 155 13.37 -1.48 3.50
C TYR A 155 14.45 -1.68 4.58
N ALA A 156 14.10 -2.31 5.71
CA ALA A 156 15.05 -2.65 6.77
C ALA A 156 14.97 -4.15 7.09
N ARG A 157 15.77 -4.95 6.37
CA ARG A 157 15.76 -6.40 6.52
C ARG A 157 16.13 -6.84 7.93
N GLY A 158 15.20 -7.52 8.59
CA GLY A 158 15.31 -7.91 10.00
C GLY A 158 14.69 -6.92 10.97
N THR A 159 13.90 -5.95 10.48
CA THR A 159 13.07 -5.10 11.35
C THR A 159 12.14 -5.93 12.23
N SER A 160 11.90 -5.44 13.45
CA SER A 160 10.94 -6.05 14.38
C SER A 160 9.50 -5.64 14.09
N MET A 161 9.27 -4.70 13.17
CA MET A 161 7.93 -4.34 12.71
C MET A 161 7.37 -5.44 11.81
N ALA A 162 6.49 -6.27 12.36
CA ALA A 162 5.81 -7.34 11.64
C ALA A 162 4.62 -6.79 10.84
N PHE A 163 4.91 -6.05 9.77
CA PHE A 163 3.92 -5.46 8.88
C PHE A 163 4.24 -5.78 7.41
N ALA A 164 3.22 -6.17 6.65
CA ALA A 164 3.37 -6.57 5.25
C ALA A 164 3.58 -5.37 4.31
N GLY A 165 3.17 -4.18 4.72
CA GLY A 165 3.21 -2.95 3.94
C GLY A 165 1.86 -2.54 3.35
N LEU A 166 1.79 -1.31 2.84
CA LEU A 166 0.67 -0.70 2.14
C LEU A 166 0.94 -0.72 0.63
N LYS A 167 0.32 -1.66 -0.07
CA LYS A 167 0.58 -1.89 -1.51
C LYS A 167 -0.17 -0.97 -2.44
N ARG A 168 -1.29 -0.39 -2.00
CA ARG A 168 -2.05 0.57 -2.80
C ARG A 168 -1.44 1.95 -2.61
N ASP A 169 -1.03 2.58 -3.71
CA ASP A 169 -0.32 3.85 -3.68
C ASP A 169 -1.17 4.99 -3.11
N ASN A 170 -2.43 5.09 -3.54
CA ASN A 170 -3.38 6.07 -3.00
C ASN A 170 -3.65 5.88 -1.49
N GLU A 171 -3.73 4.63 -1.03
CA GLU A 171 -3.88 4.34 0.40
C GLU A 171 -2.65 4.79 1.18
N ARG A 172 -1.46 4.47 0.66
CA ARG A 172 -0.19 4.81 1.30
C ARG A 172 0.01 6.32 1.35
N ALA A 173 -0.23 7.05 0.25
CA ALA A 173 -0.19 8.51 0.21
C ALA A 173 -1.16 9.14 1.22
N SER A 174 -2.37 8.58 1.35
CA SER A 174 -3.37 9.01 2.34
C SER A 174 -2.88 8.80 3.78
N VAL A 175 -2.24 7.67 4.09
CA VAL A 175 -1.61 7.43 5.40
C VAL A 175 -0.43 8.38 5.64
N LEU A 176 0.39 8.68 4.63
CA LEU A 176 1.48 9.66 4.74
C LEU A 176 0.94 11.05 5.07
N ALA A 177 -0.09 11.50 4.35
CA ALA A 177 -0.76 12.78 4.62
C ALA A 177 -1.36 12.83 6.04
N TYR A 178 -1.96 11.72 6.49
CA TYR A 178 -2.44 11.60 7.86
C TYR A 178 -1.31 11.71 8.89
N LEU A 179 -0.20 10.98 8.71
CA LEU A 179 0.98 11.09 9.59
C LEU A 179 1.57 12.50 9.62
N ALA A 180 1.58 13.19 8.47
CA ALA A 180 2.03 14.57 8.36
C ALA A 180 1.15 15.53 9.19
N SER A 181 -0.16 15.29 9.27
CA SER A 181 -1.07 16.10 10.10
C SER A 181 -0.76 16.02 11.61
N TYR A 182 -0.08 14.96 12.05
CA TYR A 182 0.42 14.77 13.42
C TYR A 182 1.92 15.04 13.55
N SER A 183 2.54 15.62 12.53
CA SER A 183 3.98 15.91 12.50
C SER A 183 4.20 17.41 12.29
N PRO A 184 4.35 18.21 13.38
CA PRO A 184 4.49 19.66 13.29
C PRO A 184 5.69 20.11 12.46
N ASP A 185 6.76 19.32 12.46
CA ASP A 185 8.01 19.57 11.75
C ASP A 185 8.11 18.78 10.43
N ALA A 186 6.97 18.32 9.88
CA ALA A 186 6.95 17.63 8.60
C ALA A 186 7.60 18.49 7.50
N PRO A 187 8.46 17.91 6.65
CA PRO A 187 9.02 18.63 5.52
C PRO A 187 7.91 19.07 4.56
N PRO A 188 8.12 20.15 3.79
CA PRO A 188 7.19 20.53 2.73
C PRO A 188 6.88 19.34 1.83
N GLN A 189 5.61 19.17 1.45
CA GLN A 189 5.18 18.14 0.51
C GLN A 189 5.97 18.26 -0.80
N PRO A 190 6.43 17.15 -1.41
CA PRO A 190 7.09 17.20 -2.70
C PRO A 190 6.15 17.77 -3.76
N GLU A 191 6.69 18.66 -4.60
CA GLU A 191 5.96 19.14 -5.78
C GLU A 191 5.79 17.97 -6.77
N PRO A 192 4.63 17.85 -7.43
CA PRO A 192 4.45 16.90 -8.52
C PRO A 192 5.52 17.10 -9.58
N LEU A 193 5.91 16.00 -10.24
CA LEU A 193 6.83 16.08 -11.36
C LEU A 193 6.20 16.94 -12.46
N PRO A 194 7.01 17.75 -13.18
CA PRO A 194 6.48 18.53 -14.29
C PRO A 194 5.87 17.57 -15.31
N GLU A 195 4.62 17.83 -15.69
CA GLU A 195 3.99 17.13 -16.80
C GLU A 195 4.93 17.25 -18.01
N VAL A 196 5.34 16.11 -18.57
CA VAL A 196 6.10 16.11 -19.82
C VAL A 196 5.10 16.42 -20.93
N THR A 197 4.66 17.68 -21.01
CA THR A 197 4.04 18.19 -22.22
C THR A 197 5.14 18.21 -23.27
N ALA A 198 4.91 17.51 -24.38
CA ALA A 198 5.82 17.44 -25.52
C ALA A 198 5.88 18.80 -26.26
N GLU A 199 6.15 19.89 -25.54
CA GLU A 199 6.30 21.24 -26.07
C GLU A 199 7.78 21.50 -26.31
N GLY A 200 8.32 20.80 -27.30
CA GLY A 200 9.73 20.90 -27.63
C GLY A 200 10.21 20.25 -28.92
N ASP A 201 9.37 19.62 -29.75
CA ASP A 201 9.79 19.04 -31.05
C ASP A 201 8.67 19.05 -32.11
N ALA A 202 7.75 20.01 -32.03
CA ALA A 202 6.58 20.10 -32.92
C ALA A 202 6.68 21.21 -33.98
N GLU A 203 7.87 21.43 -34.56
CA GLU A 203 8.01 22.26 -35.78
C GLU A 203 8.60 21.48 -36.96
N GLU A 204 8.27 20.19 -37.10
CA GLU A 204 8.35 19.51 -38.40
C GLU A 204 7.44 18.26 -38.50
N ALA A 205 6.14 18.40 -38.25
CA ALA A 205 5.14 17.43 -38.73
C ALA A 205 3.70 17.97 -38.63
N ALA A 206 3.46 19.19 -39.11
CA ALA A 206 2.11 19.68 -39.32
C ALA A 206 1.50 18.99 -40.56
N GLY A 207 0.80 17.87 -40.34
CA GLY A 207 -0.07 17.27 -41.34
C GLY A 207 -0.32 15.78 -41.10
N ASP A 208 -1.24 15.42 -40.22
CA ASP A 208 -2.53 14.84 -40.61
C ASP A 208 -3.40 14.63 -39.35
N LEU A 209 -4.71 14.68 -39.53
CA LEU A 209 -5.71 15.01 -38.52
C LEU A 209 -6.11 13.82 -37.62
N ALA A 210 -6.41 14.17 -36.37
CA ALA A 210 -7.59 13.77 -35.60
C ALA A 210 -8.01 12.29 -35.54
N GLU A 211 -7.84 11.68 -34.36
CA GLU A 211 -8.89 10.90 -33.68
C GLU A 211 -8.52 10.74 -32.20
N THR A 212 -9.32 11.34 -31.32
CA THR A 212 -9.28 11.13 -29.87
C THR A 212 -10.06 9.85 -29.57
N ASP A 213 -9.39 8.86 -29.02
CA ASP A 213 -9.94 7.53 -28.70
C ASP A 213 -10.81 7.59 -27.41
N GLU A 214 -12.04 7.08 -27.49
CA GLU A 214 -13.09 7.05 -26.45
C GLU A 214 -12.75 6.15 -25.24
N THR A 215 -11.52 5.64 -25.11
CA THR A 215 -11.15 4.63 -24.12
C THR A 215 -10.68 5.20 -22.77
N VAL A 216 -10.39 6.50 -22.68
CA VAL A 216 -9.95 7.16 -21.43
C VAL A 216 -11.13 7.44 -20.47
N ILE A 217 -12.35 7.53 -21.00
CA ILE A 217 -13.56 7.79 -20.20
C ILE A 217 -14.08 6.50 -19.56
N ASP A 218 -13.91 5.34 -20.21
CA ASP A 218 -14.38 4.05 -19.71
C ASP A 218 -13.62 3.60 -18.44
N GLY A 219 -12.31 3.86 -18.36
CA GLY A 219 -11.49 3.51 -17.19
C GLY A 219 -11.80 4.34 -15.94
N ALA A 220 -12.07 5.63 -16.09
CA ALA A 220 -12.43 6.51 -14.97
C ALA A 220 -13.85 6.25 -14.46
N VAL A 221 -14.78 5.91 -15.36
CA VAL A 221 -16.14 5.50 -15.01
C VAL A 221 -16.13 4.12 -14.34
N GLN A 222 -15.25 3.20 -14.78
CA GLN A 222 -15.11 1.88 -14.17
C GLN A 222 -14.50 1.95 -12.75
N ASP A 223 -13.51 2.82 -12.51
CA ASP A 223 -12.90 3.00 -11.19
C ASP A 223 -13.85 3.73 -10.21
N ALA A 224 -14.66 4.67 -10.70
CA ALA A 224 -15.72 5.32 -9.91
C ALA A 224 -16.89 4.38 -9.59
N THR A 225 -17.23 3.46 -10.51
CA THR A 225 -18.29 2.46 -10.30
C THR A 225 -17.83 1.37 -9.34
N GLU A 226 -16.57 0.93 -9.42
CA GLU A 226 -16.00 -0.04 -8.47
C GLU A 226 -15.89 0.56 -7.06
N LEU A 227 -15.52 1.84 -6.94
CA LEU A 227 -15.53 2.56 -5.66
C LEU A 227 -16.95 2.76 -5.09
N ALA A 228 -17.96 2.94 -5.94
CA ALA A 228 -19.36 3.06 -5.53
C ALA A 228 -19.97 1.69 -5.13
N GLU A 229 -19.64 0.62 -5.86
CA GLU A 229 -20.06 -0.75 -5.53
C GLU A 229 -19.40 -1.23 -4.23
N ASP A 230 -18.11 -0.95 -4.02
CA ASP A 230 -17.43 -1.27 -2.76
C ASP A 230 -18.02 -0.48 -1.58
N ALA A 231 -18.37 0.80 -1.77
CA ALA A 231 -19.04 1.60 -0.75
C ALA A 231 -20.47 1.10 -0.42
N ALA A 232 -21.21 0.60 -1.42
CA ALA A 232 -22.52 0.00 -1.23
C ALA A 232 -22.44 -1.35 -0.48
N ILE A 233 -21.45 -2.19 -0.81
CA ILE A 233 -21.19 -3.46 -0.12
C ILE A 233 -20.76 -3.21 1.33
N GLU A 234 -19.96 -2.18 1.58
CA GLU A 234 -19.55 -1.79 2.93
C GLU A 234 -20.69 -1.18 3.76
N ALA A 235 -21.62 -0.44 3.13
CA ALA A 235 -22.83 0.06 3.78
C ALA A 235 -23.79 -1.08 4.15
N GLU A 236 -23.94 -2.08 3.28
CA GLU A 236 -24.73 -3.29 3.54
C GLU A 236 -24.11 -4.12 4.67
N ALA A 237 -22.78 -4.28 4.69
CA ALA A 237 -22.06 -4.96 5.77
C ALA A 237 -22.16 -4.22 7.12
N ALA A 238 -22.12 -2.89 7.11
CA ALA A 238 -22.32 -2.08 8.31
C ALA A 238 -23.77 -2.14 8.83
N ALA A 239 -24.76 -2.24 7.92
CA ALA A 239 -26.15 -2.45 8.28
C ALA A 239 -26.38 -3.85 8.86
N ASP A 240 -25.78 -4.89 8.29
CA ASP A 240 -25.83 -6.26 8.81
C ASP A 240 -25.20 -6.37 10.21
N GLN A 241 -24.06 -5.71 10.43
CA GLN A 241 -23.42 -5.65 11.75
C GLN A 241 -24.28 -4.90 12.77
N ALA A 242 -24.95 -3.82 12.37
CA ALA A 242 -25.88 -3.07 13.23
C ALA A 242 -27.15 -3.86 13.55
N ILE A 243 -27.64 -4.69 12.62
CA ILE A 243 -28.78 -5.61 12.82
C ILE A 243 -28.39 -6.75 13.79
N GLU A 244 -27.17 -7.28 13.70
CA GLU A 244 -26.67 -8.31 14.61
C GLU A 244 -26.47 -7.77 16.04
N GLU A 245 -25.99 -6.53 16.19
CA GLU A 245 -25.92 -5.85 17.50
C GLU A 245 -27.31 -5.47 18.06
N ALA A 246 -28.27 -5.09 17.20
CA ALA A 246 -29.64 -4.78 17.62
C ALA A 246 -30.46 -6.03 18.01
N ALA A 247 -30.12 -7.20 17.47
CA ALA A 247 -30.74 -8.48 17.84
C ALA A 247 -30.47 -8.89 19.31
N ASP A 248 -29.41 -8.35 19.94
CA ASP A 248 -29.12 -8.52 21.37
C ASP A 248 -29.92 -7.55 22.27
N ALA A 249 -30.51 -6.48 21.71
CA ALA A 249 -31.13 -5.38 22.45
C ALA A 249 -32.69 -5.35 22.44
N GLY A 250 -33.37 -6.11 21.59
CA GLY A 250 -34.82 -6.31 21.62
C GLY A 250 -35.64 -5.64 20.49
N THR A 251 -36.80 -6.23 20.18
CA THR A 251 -37.47 -6.21 18.86
C THR A 251 -38.13 -4.90 18.39
N ASP A 252 -38.23 -3.86 19.22
CA ASP A 252 -38.86 -2.59 18.79
C ASP A 252 -37.86 -1.61 18.15
N ALA A 253 -36.54 -1.81 18.31
CA ALA A 253 -35.50 -1.00 17.68
C ALA A 253 -35.16 -1.45 16.24
N ILE A 254 -35.57 -2.66 15.86
CA ILE A 254 -35.21 -3.28 14.57
C ILE A 254 -35.99 -2.64 13.42
N ALA A 255 -37.28 -2.31 13.60
CA ALA A 255 -38.10 -1.73 12.54
C ALA A 255 -37.68 -0.29 12.17
N ASP A 256 -37.32 0.52 13.16
CA ASP A 256 -36.84 1.90 12.92
C ASP A 256 -35.42 1.90 12.32
N ALA A 257 -34.56 0.94 12.72
CA ALA A 257 -33.22 0.82 12.16
C ALA A 257 -33.22 0.30 10.71
N THR A 258 -34.09 -0.67 10.38
CA THR A 258 -34.24 -1.16 9.00
C THR A 258 -34.80 -0.08 8.09
N ALA A 259 -35.82 0.68 8.53
CA ALA A 259 -36.37 1.77 7.74
C ALA A 259 -35.36 2.91 7.50
N ALA A 260 -34.51 3.22 8.49
CA ALA A 260 -33.46 4.22 8.33
C ALA A 260 -32.31 3.75 7.44
N ALA A 261 -32.01 2.44 7.43
CA ALA A 261 -31.02 1.85 6.53
C ALA A 261 -31.53 1.80 5.07
N GLU A 262 -32.81 1.45 4.87
CA GLU A 262 -33.44 1.49 3.54
C GLU A 262 -33.48 2.92 2.97
N ASP A 263 -33.79 3.93 3.79
CA ASP A 263 -33.80 5.35 3.39
C ASP A 263 -32.38 5.87 3.07
N ALA A 264 -31.36 5.42 3.81
CA ALA A 264 -29.97 5.78 3.55
C ALA A 264 -29.42 5.14 2.28
N VAL A 265 -29.81 3.90 1.97
CA VAL A 265 -29.42 3.20 0.74
C VAL A 265 -30.10 3.83 -0.48
N ASP A 266 -31.39 4.19 -0.38
CA ASP A 266 -32.10 4.91 -1.46
C ASP A 266 -31.46 6.29 -1.71
N THR A 267 -31.08 7.00 -0.63
CA THR A 267 -30.41 8.30 -0.75
C THR A 267 -29.03 8.21 -1.42
N VAL A 268 -28.29 7.13 -1.14
CA VAL A 268 -26.97 6.89 -1.76
C VAL A 268 -27.14 6.47 -3.22
N ALA A 269 -28.14 5.63 -3.53
CA ALA A 269 -28.45 5.24 -4.91
C ALA A 269 -28.85 6.46 -5.76
N ASP A 270 -29.73 7.31 -5.24
CA ASP A 270 -30.15 8.56 -5.92
C ASP A 270 -28.95 9.51 -6.13
N ALA A 271 -28.05 9.63 -5.14
CA ALA A 271 -26.85 10.48 -5.27
C ALA A 271 -25.83 9.95 -6.29
N VAL A 272 -25.77 8.63 -6.48
CA VAL A 272 -24.92 7.99 -7.49
C VAL A 272 -25.52 8.15 -8.88
N GLU A 273 -26.85 8.10 -9.01
CA GLU A 273 -27.52 8.34 -10.30
C GLU A 273 -27.41 9.83 -10.71
N ASP A 274 -27.58 10.77 -9.78
CA ASP A 274 -27.38 12.21 -10.03
C ASP A 274 -25.92 12.53 -10.42
N ALA A 275 -24.94 11.88 -9.77
CA ALA A 275 -23.52 12.05 -10.10
C ALA A 275 -23.14 11.43 -11.46
N ALA A 276 -23.79 10.32 -11.84
CA ALA A 276 -23.62 9.71 -13.15
C ALA A 276 -24.25 10.58 -14.27
N GLU A 277 -25.40 11.20 -14.00
CA GLU A 277 -26.06 12.11 -14.95
C GLU A 277 -25.25 13.41 -15.15
N ASP A 278 -24.70 14.01 -14.09
CA ASP A 278 -23.88 15.24 -14.15
C ASP A 278 -22.59 15.04 -14.98
N VAL A 279 -21.94 13.88 -14.83
CA VAL A 279 -20.77 13.50 -15.62
C VAL A 279 -21.12 13.30 -17.10
N THR A 280 -22.34 12.86 -17.42
CA THR A 280 -22.78 12.69 -18.81
C THR A 280 -23.23 13.98 -19.49
N ASP A 281 -23.77 14.95 -18.75
CA ASP A 281 -24.27 16.21 -19.33
C ASP A 281 -23.12 17.18 -19.66
N GLU A 282 -22.01 17.15 -18.90
CA GLU A 282 -20.80 17.97 -19.17
C GLU A 282 -20.01 17.52 -20.42
N LEU A 283 -20.29 16.33 -20.96
CA LEU A 283 -19.59 15.74 -22.10
C LEU A 283 -20.37 15.81 -23.43
N THR A 284 -21.55 16.44 -23.46
CA THR A 284 -22.25 16.68 -24.73
C THR A 284 -21.71 17.93 -25.43
N PRO A 285 -21.14 17.84 -26.65
CA PRO A 285 -20.72 19.02 -27.38
C PRO A 285 -21.95 19.79 -27.85
N VAL A 286 -22.06 21.06 -27.47
CA VAL A 286 -23.02 22.00 -28.06
C VAL A 286 -22.62 22.22 -29.54
N GLU A 287 -23.47 21.75 -30.47
CA GLU A 287 -23.36 22.00 -31.93
C GLU A 287 -23.42 23.48 -32.31
#